data_AF-Q1N179-F1
#
_entry.id   AF-Q1N179-F1
#
_cell.length_a   1.000
_cell.length_b   1.000
_cell.length_c   1.000
_cell.angle_alpha   90.00
_cell.angle_beta   90.00
_cell.angle_gamma   90.00
#
_symmetry.space_group_name_H-M   'P 1'
#
loop_
_entity.id
_entity.type
_entity.pdbx_description
1 polymer ?
#
loop_
_entity_poly.entity_id
_entity_poly.type
_entity_poly.pdbx_seq_one_letter_code
_entity_poly.pdbx_strand_id
1 'polypeptide(L)'
;MTIKKKWPFGIVTFSLLIVAFAIQYWPKSPCERLEQSISSGYFMQWRQPLLFIVLADRSQHQFSGASKQEACLMALEQLDR
;
A
#
# COMPACT_ATOMS: atom_id res chain seq x y z
N MET A 1 -15.85 32.51 -30.84
CA MET A 1 -16.00 33.18 -29.54
C MET A 1 -16.07 32.09 -28.47
N THR A 2 -14.93 31.68 -27.92
CA THR A 2 -14.85 30.46 -27.09
C THR A 2 -15.16 30.83 -25.65
N ILE A 3 -16.36 30.46 -25.18
CA ILE A 3 -16.85 30.70 -23.82
C ILE A 3 -15.92 29.96 -22.86
N LYS A 4 -14.98 30.67 -22.22
CA LYS A 4 -14.19 30.14 -21.11
C LYS A 4 -15.12 30.01 -19.91
N LYS A 5 -15.79 28.86 -19.80
CA LYS A 5 -16.58 28.46 -18.64
C LYS A 5 -15.63 28.35 -17.45
N LYS A 6 -15.44 29.45 -16.71
CA LYS A 6 -14.72 29.48 -15.44
C LYS A 6 -15.52 28.58 -14.49
N TRP A 7 -15.06 27.35 -14.30
CA TRP A 7 -15.67 26.46 -13.32
C TRP A 7 -15.63 27.14 -11.96
N PRO A 8 -16.76 27.27 -11.26
CA PRO A 8 -16.77 27.89 -9.95
C PRO A 8 -15.84 27.09 -9.05
N PHE A 9 -14.90 27.80 -8.42
CA PHE A 9 -13.85 27.21 -7.60
C PHE A 9 -14.39 26.21 -6.57
N GLY A 10 -15.61 26.47 -6.05
CA GLY A 10 -16.32 25.59 -5.12
C GLY A 10 -16.68 24.20 -5.65
N ILE A 11 -16.95 24.04 -6.95
CA ILE A 11 -17.23 22.71 -7.52
C ILE A 11 -15.93 21.90 -7.60
N VAL A 12 -14.82 22.54 -7.97
CA VAL A 12 -13.51 21.89 -8.09
C VAL A 12 -13.03 21.40 -6.72
N THR A 13 -13.15 22.23 -5.68
CA THR A 13 -12.79 21.82 -4.31
C THR A 13 -13.70 20.72 -3.79
N PHE A 14 -15.00 20.76 -4.07
CA PHE A 14 -15.92 19.69 -3.64
C PHE A 14 -15.61 18.35 -4.33
N SER A 15 -15.31 18.36 -5.63
CA SER A 15 -14.87 17.16 -6.36
C SER A 15 -13.57 16.61 -5.80
N LEU A 16 -12.58 17.47 -5.52
CA LEU A 16 -11.31 17.04 -4.90
C LEU A 16 -11.51 16.43 -3.51
N LEU A 17 -12.43 16.99 -2.71
CA LEU A 17 -12.76 16.49 -1.39
C LEU A 17 -13.38 15.09 -1.45
N ILE A 18 -14.33 14.86 -2.37
CA ILE A 18 -14.91 13.53 -2.60
C ILE A 18 -13.83 12.52 -3.03
N VAL A 19 -12.94 12.92 -3.94
CA VAL A 19 -11.84 12.06 -4.40
C VAL A 19 -10.88 11.75 -3.24
N ALA A 20 -10.56 12.72 -2.39
CA ALA A 20 -9.72 12.50 -1.22
C ALA A 20 -10.37 11.52 -0.23
N PHE A 21 -11.68 11.64 0.05
CA PHE A 21 -12.41 10.68 0.86
C PHE A 21 -12.42 9.28 0.23
N ALA A 22 -12.59 9.18 -1.09
CA ALA A 22 -12.53 7.90 -1.79
C ALA A 22 -11.14 7.24 -1.69
N ILE A 23 -10.06 8.02 -1.77
CA ILE A 23 -8.68 7.53 -1.59
C ILE A 23 -8.43 7.08 -0.15
N GLN A 24 -9.02 7.75 0.84
CA GLN A 24 -8.89 7.35 2.25
C GLN A 24 -9.55 5.99 2.53
N TYR A 25 -10.62 5.67 1.81
CA TYR A 25 -11.34 4.38 1.90
C TYR A 25 -10.81 3.33 0.91
N TRP A 26 -9.76 3.61 0.16
CA TRP A 26 -9.20 2.62 -0.74
C TRP A 26 -8.62 1.43 0.06
N PRO A 27 -8.83 0.20 -0.42
CA PRO A 27 -8.38 -0.98 0.31
C PRO A 27 -6.86 -0.94 0.42
N LYS A 28 -6.37 -0.98 1.67
CA LYS A 28 -4.96 -1.16 1.99
C LYS A 28 -4.39 -2.31 1.16
N SER A 29 -3.28 -2.05 0.48
CA SER A 29 -2.57 -3.08 -0.26
C SER A 29 -2.07 -4.19 0.69
N PRO A 30 -1.83 -5.41 0.17
CA PRO A 30 -1.34 -6.52 0.99
C PRO A 30 -0.05 -6.18 1.76
N CYS A 31 0.84 -5.39 1.15
CA CYS A 31 2.06 -4.94 1.80
C CYS A 31 1.77 -3.97 2.95
N GLU A 32 0.84 -3.03 2.79
CA GLU A 32 0.48 -2.11 3.89
C GLU A 32 -0.16 -2.84 5.07
N ARG A 33 -0.95 -3.90 4.80
CA ARG A 33 -1.48 -4.74 5.88
C ARG A 33 -0.38 -5.50 6.60
N LEU A 34 0.59 -6.02 5.84
CA LEU A 34 1.76 -6.70 6.38
C LEU A 34 2.59 -5.75 7.25
N GLU A 35 2.86 -4.53 6.78
CA GLU A 35 3.57 -3.50 7.55
C GLU A 35 2.80 -3.04 8.81
N GLN A 36 1.48 -3.15 8.81
CA GLN A 36 0.65 -2.88 10.00
C GLN A 36 0.63 -4.05 10.99
N SER A 37 0.69 -5.30 10.51
CA SER A 37 0.74 -6.50 11.35
C SER A 37 2.12 -6.68 12.00
N ILE A 38 3.18 -6.37 11.26
CA ILE A 38 4.54 -6.45 11.76
C ILE A 38 4.85 -5.26 12.66
N SER A 39 5.22 -5.54 13.92
CA SER A 39 5.58 -4.53 14.92
C SER A 39 6.76 -3.63 14.49
N SER A 40 7.02 -2.56 15.23
CA SER A 40 8.08 -1.59 14.94
C SER A 40 9.46 -2.25 14.90
N GLY A 41 10.21 -1.97 13.82
CA GLY A 41 11.58 -2.48 13.64
C GLY A 41 11.71 -3.63 12.63
N TYR A 42 11.14 -3.49 11.43
CA TYR A 42 11.34 -4.43 10.33
C TYR A 42 12.15 -3.80 9.18
N PHE A 43 12.82 -4.64 8.40
CA PHE A 43 13.43 -4.28 7.12
C PHE A 43 12.82 -5.13 6.02
N MET A 44 12.17 -4.49 5.06
CA MET A 44 11.57 -5.15 3.91
C MET A 44 12.26 -4.71 2.62
N GLN A 45 12.77 -5.66 1.85
CA GLN A 45 13.42 -5.42 0.58
C GLN A 45 12.85 -6.34 -0.51
N TRP A 46 12.30 -5.73 -1.55
CA TRP A 46 11.84 -6.43 -2.74
C TRP A 46 12.95 -6.57 -3.78
N ARG A 47 13.25 -7.80 -4.19
CA ARG A 47 14.20 -8.15 -5.26
C ARG A 47 13.60 -9.28 -6.09
N GLN A 48 12.91 -8.95 -7.19
CA GLN A 48 12.22 -9.92 -8.05
C GLN A 48 13.05 -11.20 -8.29
N PRO A 49 12.48 -12.41 -8.09
CA PRO A 49 11.10 -12.71 -7.67
C PRO A 49 10.89 -12.82 -6.14
N LEU A 50 11.85 -12.38 -5.33
CA LEU A 50 11.90 -12.60 -3.88
C LEU A 50 11.67 -11.32 -3.06
N LEU A 51 10.92 -11.46 -1.97
CA LEU A 51 10.73 -10.47 -0.92
C LEU A 51 11.51 -10.92 0.31
N PHE A 52 12.47 -10.11 0.74
CA PHE A 52 13.22 -10.31 1.96
C PHE A 52 12.60 -9.48 3.07
N ILE A 53 12.32 -10.11 4.21
CA ILE A 53 11.79 -9.48 5.40
C ILE A 53 12.70 -9.85 6.57
N VAL A 54 13.21 -8.86 7.28
CA VAL A 54 13.93 -9.04 8.55
C VAL A 54 13.10 -8.38 9.64
N LEU A 55 12.67 -9.16 10.62
CA LEU A 55 11.85 -8.68 11.73
C LEU A 55 12.72 -8.17 12.89
N ALA A 56 12.09 -7.52 13.87
CA ALA A 56 12.78 -6.92 15.01
C ALA A 56 13.50 -7.95 15.90
N ASP A 57 13.00 -9.19 15.92
CA ASP A 57 13.59 -10.35 16.59
C ASP A 57 14.80 -10.94 15.82
N ARG A 58 15.20 -10.30 14.71
CA ARG A 58 16.26 -10.71 13.78
C ARG A 58 15.94 -11.97 12.97
N SER A 59 14.70 -12.45 12.99
CA SER A 59 14.27 -13.50 12.08
C SER A 59 14.29 -12.99 10.63
N GLN A 60 14.79 -13.83 9.72
CA GLN A 60 14.88 -13.53 8.30
C GLN A 60 13.92 -14.44 7.55
N HIS A 61 13.03 -13.83 6.78
CA HIS A 61 12.05 -14.53 5.97
C HIS A 61 12.19 -14.14 4.51
N GLN A 62 12.02 -15.12 3.62
CA GLN A 62 12.03 -14.92 2.18
C GLN A 62 10.72 -15.44 1.59
N PHE A 63 10.08 -14.62 0.76
CA PHE A 63 8.82 -14.97 0.10
C PHE A 63 8.97 -14.81 -1.41
N SER A 64 8.62 -15.83 -2.17
CA SER A 64 8.63 -15.76 -3.63
C SER A 64 7.26 -15.33 -4.15
N GLY A 65 7.24 -14.44 -5.15
CA GLY A 65 6.01 -14.03 -5.84
C GLY A 65 6.33 -13.48 -7.23
N ALA A 66 5.38 -13.52 -8.16
CA ALA A 66 5.56 -12.90 -9.47
C ALA A 66 5.51 -11.36 -9.36
N SER A 67 4.82 -10.85 -8.34
CA SER A 67 4.73 -9.44 -8.00
C SER A 67 5.06 -9.18 -6.52
N LYS A 68 5.42 -7.92 -6.19
CA LYS A 68 5.65 -7.49 -4.80
C LYS A 68 4.40 -7.75 -3.95
N GLN A 69 3.22 -7.54 -4.51
CA GLN A 69 1.93 -7.73 -3.85
C GLN A 69 1.67 -9.19 -3.52
N GLU A 70 1.94 -10.11 -4.44
CA GLU A 70 1.83 -11.56 -4.19
C GLU A 70 2.79 -12.01 -3.10
N ALA A 71 4.04 -11.57 -3.14
CA ALA A 71 5.01 -11.92 -2.10
C ALA A 71 4.62 -11.37 -0.72
N CYS A 72 4.06 -10.15 -0.67
CA CYS A 72 3.50 -9.59 0.57
C CYS A 72 2.27 -10.38 1.07
N LEU A 73 1.42 -10.88 0.17
CA LEU A 73 0.27 -11.69 0.54
C LEU A 73 0.71 -13.03 1.14
N MET A 74 1.69 -13.70 0.51
CA MET A 74 2.29 -14.93 1.03
C MET A 74 2.97 -14.71 2.39
N ALA A 75 3.61 -13.56 2.58
CA ALA A 75 4.19 -13.18 3.85
C ALA A 75 3.12 -12.94 4.92
N LEU A 76 2.02 -12.28 4.58
CA LEU A 76 0.90 -12.04 5.49
C LEU A 76 0.30 -13.36 5.98
N GLU A 77 0.07 -14.33 5.10
CA GLU A 77 -0.46 -15.64 5.48
C GLU A 77 0.48 -16.46 6.38
N GLN A 78 1.79 -16.24 6.28
CA GLN A 78 2.78 -16.98 7.07
C GLN A 78 3.16 -16.29 8.39
N LEU A 79 3.14 -14.96 8.45
CA LEU A 79 3.50 -14.19 9.65
C LEU A 79 2.31 -13.90 10.58
N ASP A 80 1.07 -13.97 10.09
CA ASP A 80 -0.16 -13.78 10.90
C ASP A 80 -0.60 -15.07 11.64
N ARG A 81 0.17 -16.16 11.52
CA ARG A 81 -0.01 -17.43 12.25
C ARG A 81 0.79 -17.49 13.54
#